data_AF-K1T233-F1
#
_entry.id   AF-K1T233-F1
#
_cell.length_a   1.000
_cell.length_b   1.000
_cell.length_c   1.000
_cell.angle_alpha   90.00
_cell.angle_beta   90.00
_cell.angle_gamma   90.00
#
_symmetry.space_group_name_H-M   'P 1'
#
loop_
_entity.id
_entity.type
_entity.pdbx_description
1 polymer ?
#
loop_
_entity_poly.entity_id
_entity_poly.type
_entity_poly.pdbx_seq_one_letter_code
_entity_poly.pdbx_strand_id
1 'polypeptide(L)'
;MWKEFFGFVNPDRLVGISGVANIGDDANWCGHPFSQANWYAFGRLAWNPSLTAEEIAHEWLVQTYENQDEKFTKPVEMMMMTSREACVNYMMPLGLHHIFKFDHHYGPEPDGFIASYPLEWCPVYYHKADAQGIGFDRSSKGTDAVGQYPEPYRSLYDNI
;
A
#
# COMPACT_ATOMS: atom_id res chain seq x y z
N MET A 1 9.93 -23.21 -22.60
CA MET A 1 9.16 -23.16 -21.35
C MET A 1 8.06 -22.09 -21.36
N TRP A 2 8.34 -20.78 -21.38
CA TRP A 2 7.26 -19.76 -21.38
C TRP A 2 6.52 -19.60 -22.72
N LYS A 3 7.17 -19.81 -23.87
CA LYS A 3 6.53 -19.69 -25.20
C LYS A 3 5.51 -20.79 -25.48
N GLU A 4 5.68 -21.99 -24.92
CA GLU A 4 4.75 -23.11 -25.11
C GLU A 4 3.51 -22.95 -24.22
N PHE A 5 3.68 -22.43 -22.99
CA PHE A 5 2.59 -22.23 -22.03
C PHE A 5 1.48 -21.28 -22.55
N PHE A 6 1.87 -20.15 -23.14
CA PHE A 6 0.91 -19.20 -23.74
C PHE A 6 0.29 -19.66 -25.07
N GLY A 7 0.78 -20.78 -25.64
CA GLY A 7 0.14 -21.42 -26.79
C GLY A 7 -1.12 -22.22 -26.41
N PHE A 8 -1.23 -22.65 -25.15
CA PHE A 8 -2.36 -23.43 -24.64
C PHE A 8 -3.39 -22.59 -23.87
N VAL A 9 -2.99 -21.44 -23.32
CA VAL A 9 -3.87 -20.54 -22.57
C VAL A 9 -3.74 -19.11 -23.09
N ASN A 10 -4.86 -18.52 -23.50
CA ASN A 10 -4.90 -17.11 -23.91
C ASN A 10 -4.47 -16.22 -22.71
N PRO A 11 -3.44 -15.37 -22.85
CA PRO A 11 -3.01 -14.42 -21.81
C PRO A 11 -4.14 -13.56 -21.23
N ASP A 12 -5.13 -13.17 -22.03
CA ASP A 12 -6.29 -12.39 -21.57
C ASP A 12 -7.17 -13.14 -20.55
N ARG A 13 -6.98 -14.46 -20.43
CA ARG A 13 -7.68 -15.33 -19.47
C ARG A 13 -6.85 -15.62 -18.23
N LEU A 14 -5.58 -15.21 -18.19
CA LEU A 14 -4.70 -15.35 -17.03
C LEU A 14 -4.85 -14.12 -16.14
N VAL A 15 -5.94 -14.11 -15.37
CA VAL A 15 -6.19 -13.07 -14.36
C VAL A 15 -5.71 -13.60 -13.01
N GLY A 16 -4.89 -12.82 -12.30
CA GLY A 16 -4.38 -13.20 -11.00
C GLY A 16 -3.77 -12.03 -10.25
N ILE A 17 -3.50 -12.26 -8.97
CA ILE A 17 -2.82 -11.33 -8.08
C ILE A 17 -1.74 -12.07 -7.29
N SER A 18 -0.63 -11.40 -7.02
CA SER A 18 0.48 -11.92 -6.20
C SER A 18 0.72 -11.02 -5.00
N GLY A 19 1.01 -11.62 -3.84
CA GLY A 19 1.35 -10.92 -2.62
C GLY A 19 2.75 -11.30 -2.16
N VAL A 20 3.58 -10.32 -1.80
CA VAL A 20 4.88 -10.57 -1.18
C VAL A 20 4.62 -11.04 0.24
N ALA A 21 4.98 -12.29 0.55
CA ALA A 21 4.70 -12.88 1.85
C ALA A 21 5.47 -12.17 2.97
N ASN A 22 4.77 -11.89 4.08
CA ASN A 22 5.32 -11.28 5.28
C ASN A 22 5.57 -12.33 6.39
N ILE A 23 6.02 -13.53 6.01
CA ILE A 23 6.24 -14.66 6.91
C ILE A 23 7.71 -15.02 7.07
N GLY A 24 8.04 -15.62 8.21
CA GLY A 24 9.35 -16.19 8.52
C GLY A 24 9.22 -17.42 9.43
N ASP A 25 10.31 -17.75 10.13
CA ASP A 25 10.41 -18.85 11.09
C ASP A 25 9.96 -18.48 12.52
N ASP A 26 9.50 -17.25 12.72
CA ASP A 26 8.83 -16.84 13.96
C ASP A 26 7.65 -17.77 14.27
N ALA A 27 7.43 -18.06 15.56
CA ALA A 27 6.39 -18.99 16.00
C ALA A 27 4.97 -18.59 15.54
N ASN A 28 4.73 -17.29 15.32
CA ASN A 28 3.47 -16.76 14.81
C ASN A 28 3.50 -16.43 13.30
N TRP A 29 4.57 -16.83 12.61
CA TRP A 29 4.90 -16.59 11.20
C TRP A 29 5.18 -15.14 10.83
N CYS A 30 4.35 -14.19 11.27
CA CYS A 30 4.33 -12.82 10.76
C CYS A 30 5.09 -11.79 11.62
N GLY A 31 5.74 -12.21 12.70
CA GLY A 31 6.38 -11.34 13.71
C GLY A 31 5.36 -10.57 14.55
N HIS A 32 4.60 -9.67 13.93
CA HIS A 32 3.52 -8.94 14.57
C HIS A 32 2.18 -9.70 14.43
N PRO A 33 1.41 -9.94 15.52
CA PRO A 33 0.17 -10.71 15.45
C PRO A 33 -0.85 -10.20 14.41
N PHE A 34 -1.07 -8.88 14.34
CA PHE A 34 -1.97 -8.28 13.36
C PHE A 34 -1.44 -8.31 11.92
N SER A 35 -0.16 -8.62 11.70
CA SER A 35 0.36 -8.82 10.33
C SER A 35 -0.19 -10.10 9.69
N GLN A 36 -0.72 -11.04 10.49
CA GLN A 36 -1.48 -12.19 9.98
C GLN A 36 -2.78 -11.74 9.31
N ALA A 37 -3.41 -10.66 9.80
CA ALA A 37 -4.64 -10.13 9.21
C ALA A 37 -4.40 -9.61 7.78
N ASN A 38 -3.22 -9.06 7.48
CA ASN A 38 -2.85 -8.65 6.12
C ASN A 38 -2.73 -9.85 5.18
N TRP A 39 -2.11 -10.94 5.66
CA TRP A 39 -1.99 -12.17 4.88
C TRP A 39 -3.37 -12.81 4.63
N TYR A 40 -4.22 -12.83 5.65
CA TYR A 40 -5.62 -13.27 5.54
C TYR A 40 -6.38 -12.41 4.54
N ALA A 41 -6.34 -11.08 4.66
CA ALA A 41 -7.01 -10.15 3.77
C ALA A 41 -6.57 -10.29 2.32
N PHE A 42 -5.27 -10.47 2.07
CA PHE A 42 -4.75 -10.74 0.74
C PHE A 42 -5.41 -11.98 0.13
N GLY A 43 -5.48 -13.10 0.86
CA GLY A 43 -6.12 -14.33 0.39
C GLY A 43 -7.62 -14.16 0.12
N ARG A 44 -8.33 -13.46 1.01
CA ARG A 44 -9.78 -13.18 0.85
C ARG A 44 -10.04 -12.32 -0.39
N LEU A 45 -9.28 -11.26 -0.60
CA LEU A 45 -9.43 -10.37 -1.76
C LEU A 45 -8.96 -11.01 -3.06
N ALA A 46 -7.96 -11.89 -3.02
CA ALA A 46 -7.57 -12.69 -4.18
C ALA A 46 -8.68 -13.65 -4.62
N TRP A 47 -9.50 -14.14 -3.68
CA TRP A 47 -10.67 -14.96 -3.96
C TRP A 47 -11.88 -14.15 -4.42
N ASN A 48 -12.21 -13.08 -3.69
CA ASN A 48 -13.33 -12.20 -3.99
C ASN A 48 -12.95 -10.73 -3.69
N PRO A 49 -12.64 -9.93 -4.71
CA PRO A 49 -12.23 -8.54 -4.54
C PRO A 49 -13.38 -7.59 -4.16
N SER A 50 -14.62 -8.08 -4.10
CA SER A 50 -15.79 -7.30 -3.67
C SER A 50 -16.05 -7.35 -2.16
N LEU A 51 -15.28 -8.14 -1.40
CA LEU A 51 -15.36 -8.17 0.06
C LEU A 51 -14.88 -6.85 0.65
N THR A 52 -15.51 -6.41 1.75
CA THR A 52 -15.08 -5.21 2.46
C THR A 52 -13.94 -5.52 3.45
N ALA A 53 -13.20 -4.49 3.85
CA ALA A 53 -12.13 -4.63 4.84
C ALA A 53 -12.71 -5.00 6.22
N GLU A 54 -13.88 -4.47 6.55
CA GLU A 54 -14.64 -4.74 7.77
C GLU A 54 -15.06 -6.21 7.85
N GLU A 55 -15.64 -6.76 6.78
CA GLU A 55 -16.05 -8.17 6.71
C GLU A 55 -14.86 -9.10 6.94
N ILE A 56 -13.75 -8.83 6.24
CA ILE A 56 -12.52 -9.61 6.35
C ILE A 56 -11.91 -9.52 7.75
N ALA A 57 -11.85 -8.32 8.33
CA ALA A 57 -11.30 -8.10 9.66
C ALA A 57 -12.14 -8.80 10.73
N HIS A 58 -13.47 -8.73 10.62
CA HIS A 58 -14.38 -9.42 11.53
C HIS A 58 -14.21 -10.94 11.47
N GLU A 59 -14.18 -11.51 10.26
CA GLU A 59 -13.93 -12.95 10.07
C GLU A 59 -12.61 -13.39 10.69
N TRP A 60 -11.52 -12.64 10.46
CA TRP A 60 -10.20 -12.95 10.98
C TRP A 60 -10.15 -12.85 12.51
N LEU A 61 -10.77 -11.82 13.10
CA LEU A 61 -10.80 -11.63 14.55
C LEU A 61 -11.50 -12.78 15.27
N VAL A 62 -12.67 -13.20 14.77
CA VAL A 62 -13.43 -14.31 15.35
C VAL A 62 -12.63 -15.62 15.28
N GLN A 63 -11.95 -15.88 14.16
CA GLN A 63 -11.16 -17.12 13.98
C GLN A 63 -9.86 -17.11 14.79
N THR A 64 -9.19 -15.96 14.87
CA THR A 64 -7.85 -15.86 15.49
C THR A 64 -7.91 -15.79 17.01
N TYR A 65 -8.91 -15.09 17.54
CA TYR A 65 -9.08 -14.90 18.99
C TYR A 65 -10.19 -15.76 19.59
N GLU A 66 -10.88 -16.56 18.76
CA GLU A 66 -11.98 -17.45 19.17
C GLU A 66 -13.07 -16.73 19.98
N ASN A 67 -13.32 -15.46 19.64
CA ASN A 67 -14.21 -14.59 20.40
C ASN A 67 -15.19 -13.84 19.49
N GLN A 68 -16.48 -14.06 19.72
CA GLN A 68 -17.58 -13.44 18.98
C GLN A 68 -18.27 -12.30 19.75
N ASP A 69 -17.84 -12.00 20.99
CA ASP A 69 -18.42 -10.91 21.77
C ASP A 69 -18.15 -9.56 21.08
N GLU A 70 -19.21 -8.85 20.72
CA GLU A 70 -19.14 -7.53 20.10
C GLU A 70 -18.41 -6.50 20.96
N LYS A 71 -18.36 -6.69 22.29
CA LYS A 71 -17.57 -5.85 23.19
C LYS A 71 -16.07 -5.97 22.94
N PHE A 72 -15.63 -7.08 22.33
CA PHE A 72 -14.26 -7.29 21.88
C PHE A 72 -14.12 -6.98 20.38
N THR A 73 -14.95 -7.57 19.52
CA THR A 73 -14.73 -7.50 18.07
C THR A 73 -14.88 -6.08 17.52
N LYS A 74 -15.91 -5.32 17.92
CA LYS A 74 -16.15 -3.96 17.41
C LYS A 74 -15.00 -2.96 17.68
N PRO A 75 -14.50 -2.80 18.92
CA PRO A 75 -13.41 -1.86 19.16
C PRO A 75 -12.10 -2.28 18.48
N VAL A 76 -11.82 -3.58 18.37
CA VAL A 76 -10.61 -4.07 17.71
C VAL A 76 -10.71 -3.92 16.20
N GLU A 77 -11.87 -4.17 15.60
CA GLU A 77 -12.14 -3.92 14.19
C GLU A 77 -11.95 -2.43 13.85
N MET A 78 -12.48 -1.53 14.67
CA MET A 78 -12.27 -0.08 14.51
C MET A 78 -10.78 0.30 14.58
N MET A 79 -10.02 -0.29 15.52
CA MET A 79 -8.57 -0.11 15.58
C MET A 79 -7.89 -0.60 14.29
N MET A 80 -8.28 -1.75 13.75
CA MET A 80 -7.75 -2.27 12.49
C MET A 80 -8.06 -1.34 11.32
N MET A 81 -9.31 -0.89 11.17
CA MET A 81 -9.75 -0.03 10.07
C MET A 81 -9.01 1.32 10.04
N THR A 82 -8.65 1.85 11.22
CA THR A 82 -7.96 3.14 11.33
C THR A 82 -6.43 3.02 11.27
N SER A 83 -5.87 1.82 11.44
CA SER A 83 -4.42 1.60 11.57
C SER A 83 -3.61 2.00 10.33
N ARG A 84 -4.11 1.71 9.13
CA ARG A 84 -3.45 2.07 7.87
C ARG A 84 -3.38 3.59 7.72
N GLU A 85 -4.46 4.28 8.01
CA GLU A 85 -4.51 5.74 7.86
C GLU A 85 -3.71 6.45 8.95
N ALA A 86 -3.61 5.87 10.15
CA ALA A 86 -2.66 6.35 11.16
C ALA A 86 -1.22 6.35 10.60
N CYS A 87 -0.80 5.28 9.93
CA CYS A 87 0.49 5.17 9.25
C CYS A 87 0.70 6.26 8.18
N VAL A 88 -0.30 6.47 7.32
CA VAL A 88 -0.26 7.58 6.34
C VAL A 88 -0.08 8.92 7.03
N ASN A 89 -0.84 9.20 8.08
CA ASN A 89 -0.83 10.47 8.77
C ASN A 89 0.51 10.80 9.44
N TYR A 90 1.14 9.84 10.12
CA TYR A 90 2.41 10.10 10.81
C TYR A 90 3.64 9.97 9.91
N MET A 91 3.53 9.32 8.75
CA MET A 91 4.66 9.17 7.82
C MET A 91 4.61 10.20 6.69
N MET A 92 3.55 10.19 5.89
CA MET A 92 3.50 10.85 4.59
C MET A 92 2.07 11.26 4.21
N PRO A 93 1.48 12.24 4.91
CA PRO A 93 0.13 12.70 4.64
C PRO A 93 0.05 13.52 3.33
N LEU A 94 -1.18 13.81 2.87
CA LEU A 94 -1.44 14.76 1.76
C LEU A 94 -0.77 14.38 0.42
N GLY A 95 -0.49 13.10 0.19
CA GLY A 95 0.17 12.63 -1.03
C GLY A 95 1.70 12.80 -1.03
N LEU A 96 2.28 13.18 0.11
CA LEU A 96 3.72 13.03 0.32
C LEU A 96 4.12 11.57 0.15
N HIS A 97 5.37 11.34 -0.27
CA HIS A 97 5.86 10.01 -0.59
C HIS A 97 7.37 9.92 -0.37
N HIS A 98 7.85 8.70 -0.14
CA HIS A 98 9.25 8.34 -0.04
C HIS A 98 10.04 9.06 1.09
N ILE A 99 9.42 9.26 2.27
CA ILE A 99 10.08 9.87 3.45
C ILE A 99 10.55 8.77 4.40
N PHE A 100 11.55 8.00 3.96
CA PHE A 100 12.12 6.89 4.73
C PHE A 100 13.65 6.90 4.67
N LYS A 101 14.28 6.35 5.70
CA LYS A 101 15.72 6.07 5.74
C LYS A 101 16.15 5.15 4.59
N PHE A 102 17.13 5.54 3.77
CA PHE A 102 17.54 4.88 2.51
C PHE A 102 17.67 3.36 2.52
N ASP A 103 18.19 2.77 3.59
CA ASP A 103 18.51 1.34 3.64
C ASP A 103 17.34 0.54 4.21
N HIS A 104 17.07 0.76 5.48
CA HIS A 104 16.15 -0.09 6.25
C HIS A 104 14.70 0.40 6.26
N HIS A 105 14.41 1.59 5.70
CA HIS A 105 13.07 2.20 5.58
C HIS A 105 12.24 2.37 6.88
N TYR A 106 12.79 2.03 8.05
CA TYR A 106 12.05 2.00 9.32
C TYR A 106 11.77 3.39 9.93
N GLY A 107 12.63 4.36 9.70
CA GLY A 107 12.55 5.69 10.30
C GLY A 107 12.43 6.81 9.27
N PRO A 108 12.03 8.02 9.69
CA PRO A 108 11.89 9.17 8.81
C PRO A 108 13.26 9.70 8.37
N GLU A 109 13.34 10.15 7.12
CA GLU A 109 14.51 10.87 6.58
C GLU A 109 14.06 11.84 5.47
N PRO A 110 13.33 12.92 5.79
CA PRO A 110 12.78 13.83 4.77
C PRO A 110 13.87 14.56 3.97
N ASP A 111 15.02 14.83 4.57
CA ASP A 111 16.17 15.48 3.95
C ASP A 111 17.18 14.47 3.35
N GLY A 112 16.78 13.21 3.21
CA GLY A 112 17.64 12.14 2.72
C GLY A 112 18.23 12.43 1.36
N PHE A 113 19.56 12.43 1.28
CA PHE A 113 20.30 12.55 0.03
C PHE A 113 21.64 11.80 0.07
N ILE A 114 21.90 10.96 -0.93
CA ILE A 114 23.19 10.28 -1.14
C ILE A 114 23.66 10.59 -2.55
N ALA A 115 24.74 11.37 -2.69
CA ALA A 115 25.19 11.90 -3.98
C ALA A 115 25.59 10.82 -5.01
N SER A 116 25.96 9.62 -4.54
CA SER A 116 26.32 8.49 -5.41
C SER A 116 25.11 7.67 -5.87
N TYR A 117 23.90 7.95 -5.34
CA TYR A 117 22.69 7.20 -5.66
C TYR A 117 21.85 7.95 -6.70
N PRO A 118 20.99 7.24 -7.45
CA PRO A 118 20.01 7.89 -8.31
C PRO A 118 19.19 8.92 -7.52
N LEU A 119 18.97 10.10 -8.10
CA LEU A 119 18.26 11.19 -7.43
C LEU A 119 16.82 10.78 -7.08
N GLU A 120 16.21 9.97 -7.94
CA GLU A 120 14.89 9.39 -7.75
C GLU A 120 14.80 8.42 -6.57
N TRP A 121 15.91 8.01 -5.95
CA TRP A 121 15.89 7.28 -4.68
C TRP A 121 15.92 8.22 -3.47
N CYS A 122 16.09 9.52 -3.67
CA CYS A 122 16.17 10.50 -2.59
C CYS A 122 14.77 11.08 -2.28
N PRO A 123 14.33 11.11 -1.02
CA PRO A 123 13.10 11.77 -0.57
C PRO A 123 12.88 13.18 -1.17
N VAL A 124 13.94 13.99 -1.22
CA VAL A 124 13.93 15.37 -1.73
C VAL A 124 13.50 15.49 -3.20
N TYR A 125 13.69 14.44 -4.00
CA TYR A 125 13.20 14.39 -5.38
C TYR A 125 11.68 14.41 -5.45
N TYR A 126 11.02 13.73 -4.50
CA TYR A 126 9.58 13.55 -4.49
C TYR A 126 8.86 14.75 -3.90
N HIS A 127 9.22 15.20 -2.71
CA HIS A 127 8.46 16.25 -2.04
C HIS A 127 8.81 17.66 -2.54
N LYS A 128 10.01 17.89 -3.10
CA LYS A 128 10.45 19.19 -3.68
C LYS A 128 10.15 20.39 -2.76
N ALA A 129 10.35 20.23 -1.46
CA ALA A 129 10.04 21.28 -0.50
C ALA A 129 11.07 22.41 -0.59
N ASP A 130 10.60 23.65 -0.64
CA ASP A 130 11.43 24.85 -0.58
C ASP A 130 10.70 25.99 0.16
N ALA A 131 11.24 27.20 0.12
CA ALA A 131 10.66 28.36 0.79
C ALA A 131 9.32 28.84 0.18
N GLN A 132 8.98 28.40 -1.04
CA GLN A 132 7.76 28.79 -1.76
C GLN A 132 6.66 27.73 -1.63
N GLY A 133 7.01 26.46 -1.46
CA GLY A 133 6.01 25.40 -1.31
C GLY A 133 6.58 23.99 -1.24
N ILE A 134 5.69 23.03 -1.53
CA ILE A 134 5.97 21.59 -1.50
C ILE A 134 5.04 20.90 -2.50
N GLY A 135 5.49 19.77 -3.05
CA GLY A 135 4.71 18.93 -3.96
C GLY A 135 5.41 18.66 -5.28
N PHE A 136 4.89 17.67 -6.01
CA PHE A 136 5.41 17.28 -7.31
C PHE A 136 4.35 17.56 -8.38
N ASP A 137 4.61 18.52 -9.26
CA ASP A 137 3.67 18.85 -10.35
C ASP A 137 3.61 17.72 -11.38
N ARG A 138 2.54 16.94 -11.28
CA ARG A 138 2.19 15.85 -12.20
C ARG A 138 1.03 16.22 -13.14
N SER A 139 0.54 17.45 -13.07
CA SER A 139 -0.46 18.00 -13.97
C SER A 139 0.07 18.12 -15.40
N SER A 140 -0.79 18.49 -16.34
CA SER A 140 -0.47 18.82 -17.73
C SER A 140 0.52 19.98 -17.87
N LYS A 141 0.76 20.77 -16.81
CA LYS A 141 1.74 21.86 -16.77
C LYS A 141 3.10 21.44 -16.21
N GLY A 142 3.16 20.28 -15.55
CA GLY A 142 4.37 19.71 -14.96
C GLY A 142 4.91 18.55 -15.81
N THR A 143 4.90 17.34 -15.24
CA THR A 143 5.36 16.13 -15.95
C THR A 143 4.32 15.47 -16.85
N ASP A 144 3.07 15.95 -16.85
CA ASP A 144 1.92 15.37 -17.58
C ASP A 144 1.67 13.87 -17.26
N ALA A 145 2.03 13.43 -16.05
CA ALA A 145 1.76 12.06 -15.62
C ALA A 145 0.26 11.79 -15.48
N VAL A 146 -0.56 12.82 -15.22
CA VAL A 146 -2.03 12.72 -15.30
C VAL A 146 -2.52 12.26 -16.68
N GLY A 147 -1.77 12.55 -17.75
CA GLY A 147 -2.07 12.11 -19.11
C GLY A 147 -2.01 10.59 -19.34
N GLN A 148 -1.43 9.83 -18.40
CA GLN A 148 -1.39 8.37 -18.42
C GLN A 148 -2.70 7.73 -17.93
N TYR A 149 -3.53 8.49 -17.22
CA TYR A 149 -4.82 8.01 -16.75
C TYR A 149 -5.90 8.17 -17.83
N PRO A 150 -6.88 7.26 -17.90
CA PRO A 150 -8.07 7.47 -18.72
C PRO A 150 -9.00 8.52 -18.08
N GLU A 151 -9.93 9.06 -18.86
CA GLU A 151 -11.03 9.86 -18.30
C GLU A 151 -11.98 8.98 -17.45
N PRO A 152 -12.57 9.53 -16.37
CA PRO A 152 -12.51 10.92 -15.92
C PRO A 152 -11.31 11.26 -15.02
N TYR A 153 -10.43 10.29 -14.71
CA TYR A 153 -9.35 10.47 -13.73
C TYR A 153 -8.30 11.46 -14.18
N ARG A 154 -7.98 11.49 -15.48
CA ARG A 154 -7.10 12.51 -16.05
C ARG A 154 -7.60 13.90 -15.71
N SER A 155 -8.82 14.26 -16.13
CA SER A 155 -9.38 15.59 -15.88
C SER A 155 -9.59 15.87 -14.39
N LEU A 156 -9.97 14.86 -13.61
CA LEU A 156 -10.16 14.99 -12.16
C LEU A 156 -8.85 15.37 -11.45
N TYR A 157 -7.75 14.70 -11.78
CA TYR A 157 -6.46 14.93 -11.12
C TYR A 157 -5.64 16.07 -11.74
N ASP A 158 -5.98 16.51 -12.96
CA ASP A 158 -5.39 17.71 -13.57
C ASP A 158 -6.00 19.02 -13.03
N ASN A 159 -7.13 18.92 -12.33
CA ASN A 159 -7.83 20.04 -11.73
C ASN A 159 -7.44 20.20 -10.25
N ILE A 160 -6.58 21.18 -9.98
CA ILE A 160 -6.13 21.54 -8.62
C ILE A 160 -7.12 22.52 -7.98
#